data_AF-A0A7J5ZQ89-F1
#
_entry.id   AF-A0A7J5ZQ89-F1
#
_cell.length_a   1.000
_cell.length_b   1.000
_cell.length_c   1.000
_cell.angle_alpha   90.00
_cell.angle_beta   90.00
_cell.angle_gamma   90.00
#
_symmetry.space_group_name_H-M   'P 1'
#
loop_
_entity.id
_entity.type
_entity.pdbx_description
1 polymer ?
#
loop_
_entity_poly.entity_id
_entity_poly.type
_entity_poly.pdbx_seq_one_letter_code
_entity_poly.pdbx_strand_id
1 'polypeptide(L)'
;MNENVLFSPPVNVALGGIATQSSLYMNSYFANFAIDGNRESNPYLQSCSHTNYDYNPWWRVDLLSVYDISKVTITNRGDGYPEEINGAEIHIGNSLVNNGNNNPRCAVISCKPVSTNYTCKMRGRYVNIIIPNVSRYLTLCEVEVYGVQVHSKTAFLRLKFNSSEDLMNPTVRDKVLQKMISTNVQSSVFQVRWRKEPELETET
;
A
#
# COMPACT_ATOMS: atom_id res chain seq x y z
N MET A 1 30.31 -13.85 11.75
CA MET A 1 28.99 -14.47 12.01
C MET A 1 28.13 -14.19 10.80
N ASN A 2 27.83 -15.22 10.00
CA ASN A 2 27.06 -15.09 8.77
C ASN A 2 25.59 -14.84 9.13
N GLU A 3 25.09 -13.64 8.89
CA GLU A 3 23.65 -13.41 8.86
C GLU A 3 23.09 -14.16 7.65
N ASN A 4 22.43 -15.29 7.90
CA ASN A 4 21.52 -15.89 6.92
C ASN A 4 20.36 -14.90 6.70
N VAL A 5 20.55 -13.96 5.78
CA VAL A 5 19.45 -13.17 5.24
C VAL A 5 18.54 -14.15 4.51
N LEU A 6 17.41 -14.49 5.15
CA LEU A 6 16.35 -15.25 4.51
C LEU A 6 15.85 -14.43 3.31
N PHE A 7 16.36 -14.74 2.13
CA PHE A 7 15.90 -14.17 0.88
C PHE A 7 14.53 -14.80 0.59
N SER A 8 13.45 -14.18 1.08
CA SER A 8 12.11 -14.61 0.72
C SER A 8 11.90 -14.35 -0.77
N PRO A 9 11.53 -15.37 -1.58
CA PRO A 9 11.24 -15.12 -2.98
C PRO A 9 10.04 -14.16 -3.11
N PRO A 10 10.02 -13.25 -4.09
CA PRO A 10 8.86 -12.41 -4.33
C PRO A 10 7.62 -13.26 -4.63
N VAL A 11 6.55 -13.05 -3.87
CA VAL A 11 5.25 -13.72 -4.03
C VAL A 11 4.18 -12.73 -4.48
N ASN A 12 3.05 -13.19 -5.03
CA ASN A 12 1.92 -12.32 -5.31
C ASN A 12 1.28 -11.85 -4.00
N VAL A 13 1.63 -10.65 -3.56
CA VAL A 13 1.16 -10.05 -2.29
C VAL A 13 -0.20 -9.37 -2.44
N ALA A 14 -0.72 -9.23 -3.65
CA ALA A 14 -2.03 -8.61 -3.89
C ALA A 14 -3.19 -9.46 -3.37
N LEU A 15 -3.04 -10.78 -3.32
CA LEU A 15 -4.06 -11.74 -2.85
C LEU A 15 -4.51 -11.50 -1.39
N GLY A 16 -3.63 -10.93 -0.56
CA GLY A 16 -3.95 -10.58 0.83
C GLY A 16 -4.34 -9.11 1.02
N GLY A 17 -4.42 -8.35 -0.07
CA GLY A 17 -4.72 -6.91 -0.05
C GLY A 17 -6.21 -6.60 -0.03
N ILE A 18 -6.51 -5.31 0.04
CA ILE A 18 -7.88 -4.79 -0.08
C ILE A 18 -7.96 -3.88 -1.30
N ALA A 19 -8.76 -4.29 -2.30
CA ALA A 19 -8.95 -3.53 -3.52
C ALA A 19 -10.14 -2.56 -3.43
N THR A 20 -10.02 -1.42 -4.11
CA THR A 20 -11.09 -0.42 -4.29
C THR A 20 -10.91 0.29 -5.63
N GLN A 21 -11.95 0.97 -6.11
CA GLN A 21 -11.95 1.62 -7.42
C GLN A 21 -12.82 2.89 -7.43
N SER A 22 -12.68 3.73 -8.45
CA SER A 22 -13.34 5.03 -8.56
C SER A 22 -14.86 4.94 -8.53
N SER A 23 -15.43 3.92 -9.18
CA SER A 23 -16.85 3.66 -9.23
C SER A 23 -17.13 2.19 -9.55
N LEU A 24 -18.34 1.72 -9.28
CA LEU A 24 -18.73 0.33 -9.49
C LEU A 24 -19.69 0.22 -10.68
N TYR A 25 -19.28 -0.47 -11.75
CA TYR A 25 -20.15 -0.73 -12.89
C TYR A 25 -21.28 -1.70 -12.53
N MET A 26 -22.50 -1.33 -12.89
CA MET A 26 -23.74 -2.12 -12.69
C MET A 26 -23.91 -2.72 -11.29
N ASN A 27 -23.29 -2.15 -10.26
CA ASN A 27 -23.27 -2.69 -8.90
C ASN A 27 -22.81 -4.17 -8.79
N SER A 28 -21.99 -4.66 -9.72
CA SER A 28 -21.61 -6.10 -9.76
C SER A 28 -20.13 -6.37 -10.05
N TYR A 29 -19.39 -5.43 -10.64
CA TYR A 29 -17.99 -5.67 -11.06
C TYR A 29 -16.98 -5.12 -10.04
N PHE A 30 -16.90 -5.82 -8.91
CA PHE A 30 -16.16 -5.35 -7.74
C PHE A 30 -14.65 -5.29 -7.95
N ALA A 31 -14.00 -4.34 -7.27
CA ALA A 31 -12.56 -4.14 -7.35
C ALA A 31 -11.74 -5.37 -6.94
N ASN A 32 -12.25 -6.20 -6.00
CA ASN A 32 -11.55 -7.38 -5.49
C ASN A 32 -11.45 -8.52 -6.50
N PHE A 33 -12.25 -8.51 -7.58
CA PHE A 33 -12.11 -9.50 -8.66
C PHE A 33 -10.78 -9.38 -9.41
N ALA A 34 -10.08 -8.25 -9.30
CA ALA A 34 -8.75 -8.10 -9.89
C ALA A 34 -7.61 -8.60 -8.99
N ILE A 35 -7.90 -9.20 -7.83
CA ILE A 35 -6.91 -9.76 -6.90
C ILE A 35 -7.38 -11.09 -6.31
N ASP A 36 -8.28 -11.80 -6.99
CA ASP A 36 -8.88 -13.04 -6.49
C ASP A 36 -8.04 -14.28 -6.84
N GLY A 37 -6.96 -14.12 -7.61
CA GLY A 37 -6.10 -15.20 -8.04
C GLY A 37 -6.55 -15.88 -9.33
N ASN A 38 -7.55 -15.34 -10.02
CA ASN A 38 -8.10 -15.88 -11.26
C ASN A 38 -7.83 -14.94 -12.45
N ARG A 39 -7.13 -15.45 -13.46
CA ARG A 39 -6.79 -14.69 -14.68
C ARG A 39 -7.85 -14.82 -15.78
N GLU A 40 -9.06 -15.28 -15.46
CA GLU A 40 -10.14 -15.36 -16.43
C GLU A 40 -10.43 -13.96 -16.99
N SER A 41 -10.25 -13.82 -18.31
CA SER A 41 -10.26 -12.53 -19.00
C SER A 41 -11.65 -12.14 -19.54
N ASN A 42 -12.62 -13.04 -19.44
CA ASN A 42 -14.01 -12.76 -19.76
C ASN A 42 -14.73 -12.13 -18.54
N PRO A 43 -15.13 -10.85 -18.60
CA PRO A 43 -15.76 -10.15 -17.48
C PRO A 43 -17.11 -10.76 -17.08
N TYR A 44 -17.79 -11.48 -17.98
CA TYR A 44 -19.04 -12.16 -17.68
C TYR A 44 -18.88 -13.37 -16.74
N LEU A 45 -17.64 -13.82 -16.50
CA LEU A 45 -17.31 -14.92 -15.59
C LEU A 45 -16.91 -14.44 -14.18
N GLN A 46 -17.26 -13.20 -13.82
CA GLN A 46 -17.10 -12.62 -12.47
C GLN A 46 -15.65 -12.62 -11.94
N SER A 47 -14.68 -12.48 -12.85
CA SER A 47 -13.24 -12.43 -12.54
C SER A 47 -12.60 -11.13 -13.04
N CYS A 48 -13.39 -10.08 -13.29
CA CYS A 48 -12.85 -8.78 -13.68
C CYS A 48 -13.54 -7.65 -12.93
N SER A 49 -12.73 -6.71 -12.44
CA SER A 49 -13.20 -5.42 -11.95
C SER A 49 -13.60 -4.51 -13.13
N HIS A 50 -14.55 -3.60 -12.91
CA HIS A 50 -15.01 -2.68 -13.95
C HIS A 50 -15.57 -1.39 -13.33
N THR A 51 -15.03 -0.25 -13.76
CA THR A 51 -15.55 1.08 -13.37
C THR A 51 -16.72 1.49 -14.27
N ASN A 52 -17.49 2.51 -13.88
CA ASN A 52 -18.31 3.24 -14.85
C ASN A 52 -17.44 4.01 -15.85
N TYR A 53 -18.10 4.65 -16.81
CA TYR A 53 -17.45 5.58 -17.74
C TYR A 53 -17.15 6.89 -17.00
N ASP A 54 -16.01 6.94 -16.33
CA ASP A 54 -15.60 8.06 -15.49
C ASP A 54 -14.49 8.86 -16.15
N TYR A 55 -14.35 10.14 -15.78
CA TYR A 55 -13.12 10.89 -16.05
C TYR A 55 -12.04 10.46 -15.06
N ASN A 56 -10.87 10.08 -15.56
CA ASN A 56 -9.77 9.56 -14.75
C ASN A 56 -10.13 8.31 -13.90
N PRO A 57 -10.69 7.25 -14.52
CA PRO A 57 -11.05 6.04 -13.78
C PRO A 57 -9.79 5.43 -13.15
N TRP A 58 -9.93 4.91 -11.93
CA TRP A 58 -8.80 4.33 -11.21
C TRP A 58 -9.22 3.12 -10.36
N TRP A 59 -8.25 2.23 -10.16
CA TRP A 59 -8.31 1.09 -9.27
C TRP A 59 -7.07 1.11 -8.35
N ARG A 60 -7.21 0.62 -7.11
CA ARG A 60 -6.10 0.54 -6.15
C ARG A 60 -6.22 -0.72 -5.30
N VAL A 61 -5.08 -1.34 -4.99
CA VAL A 61 -4.93 -2.28 -3.88
C VAL A 61 -4.10 -1.66 -2.73
N ASP A 62 -4.62 -1.78 -1.51
CA ASP A 62 -3.84 -1.60 -0.27
C ASP A 62 -3.24 -2.96 0.13
N LEU A 63 -1.92 -3.08 0.08
CA LEU A 63 -1.18 -4.30 0.43
C LEU A 63 -1.06 -4.52 1.94
N LEU A 64 -1.63 -3.62 2.76
CA LEU A 64 -1.66 -3.63 4.23
C LEU A 64 -0.30 -3.46 4.92
N SER A 65 0.79 -3.53 4.16
CA SER A 65 2.16 -3.27 4.61
C SER A 65 2.99 -2.71 3.46
N VAL A 66 4.21 -2.27 3.76
CA VAL A 66 5.14 -1.76 2.74
C VAL A 66 5.92 -2.94 2.17
N TYR A 67 6.00 -3.02 0.84
CA TYR A 67 6.72 -4.06 0.13
C TYR A 67 7.81 -3.45 -0.76
N ASP A 68 8.92 -4.15 -0.89
CA ASP A 68 9.84 -3.98 -2.01
C ASP A 68 9.24 -4.75 -3.19
N ILE A 69 8.50 -4.03 -4.03
CA ILE A 69 7.83 -4.56 -5.22
C ILE A 69 8.87 -4.66 -6.32
N SER A 70 8.79 -5.74 -7.08
CA SER A 70 9.71 -6.07 -8.18
C SER A 70 9.01 -6.14 -9.54
N LYS A 71 7.76 -6.59 -9.55
CA LYS A 71 6.98 -6.82 -10.77
C LYS A 71 5.48 -6.65 -10.49
N VAL A 72 4.77 -6.05 -11.43
CA VAL A 72 3.31 -6.05 -11.48
C VAL A 72 2.89 -6.77 -12.76
N THR A 73 2.00 -7.76 -12.67
CA THR A 73 1.38 -8.40 -13.83
C THR A 73 -0.05 -7.88 -13.96
N ILE A 74 -0.46 -7.49 -15.17
CA ILE A 74 -1.83 -7.07 -15.46
C ILE A 74 -2.43 -8.05 -16.46
N THR A 75 -3.58 -8.63 -16.12
CA THR A 75 -4.46 -9.34 -17.03
C THR A 75 -5.62 -8.44 -17.41
N ASN A 76 -5.69 -8.10 -18.70
CA ASN A 76 -6.68 -7.25 -19.33
C ASN A 76 -7.94 -8.05 -19.70
N ARG A 77 -9.00 -7.34 -20.10
CA ARG A 77 -10.21 -7.89 -20.70
C ARG A 77 -9.88 -8.63 -22.01
N GLY A 78 -10.48 -9.80 -22.20
CA GLY A 78 -10.19 -10.72 -23.31
C GLY A 78 -11.34 -11.00 -24.28
N ASP A 79 -12.58 -10.70 -23.92
CA ASP A 79 -13.76 -10.89 -24.80
C ASP A 79 -13.94 -9.77 -25.84
N GLY A 80 -13.34 -8.60 -25.61
CA GLY A 80 -13.43 -7.42 -26.49
C GLY A 80 -12.89 -6.16 -25.81
N TYR A 81 -12.74 -5.08 -26.59
CA TYR A 81 -12.28 -3.77 -26.13
C TYR A 81 -10.94 -3.75 -25.36
N PRO A 82 -9.93 -4.57 -25.70
CA PRO A 82 -8.67 -4.59 -24.98
C PRO A 82 -7.93 -3.24 -25.05
N GLU A 83 -8.24 -2.39 -26.03
CA GLU A 83 -7.69 -1.05 -26.19
C GLU A 83 -8.15 -0.06 -25.12
N GLU A 84 -9.19 -0.36 -24.33
CA GLU A 84 -9.66 0.57 -23.30
C GLU A 84 -8.59 0.83 -22.23
N ILE A 85 -7.73 -0.14 -21.94
CA ILE A 85 -6.65 0.03 -20.97
C ILE A 85 -5.48 0.89 -21.51
N ASN A 86 -5.48 1.27 -22.79
CA ASN A 86 -4.37 2.01 -23.39
C ASN A 86 -4.13 3.36 -22.71
N GLY A 87 -2.88 3.59 -22.32
CA GLY A 87 -2.48 4.80 -21.62
C GLY A 87 -2.72 4.76 -20.11
N ALA A 88 -3.24 3.65 -19.58
CA ALA A 88 -3.31 3.47 -18.13
C ALA A 88 -1.90 3.50 -17.51
N GLU A 89 -1.78 4.01 -16.31
CA GLU A 89 -0.51 4.18 -15.61
C GLU A 89 -0.52 3.37 -14.31
N ILE A 90 0.57 2.65 -14.04
CA ILE A 90 0.79 1.95 -12.78
C ILE A 90 1.57 2.88 -11.85
N HIS A 91 1.04 3.19 -10.68
CA HIS A 91 1.69 4.01 -9.66
C HIS A 91 1.90 3.22 -8.37
N ILE A 92 3.05 3.39 -7.73
CA ILE A 92 3.43 2.62 -6.54
C ILE A 92 4.01 3.56 -5.49
N GLY A 93 3.47 3.52 -4.27
CA GLY A 93 4.00 4.32 -3.17
C GLY A 93 3.26 4.17 -1.86
N ASN A 94 3.41 5.15 -0.97
CA ASN A 94 2.88 5.13 0.39
C ASN A 94 1.89 6.29 0.67
N SER A 95 1.61 7.14 -0.32
CA SER A 95 0.69 8.26 -0.19
C SER A 95 -0.70 7.91 -0.69
N LEU A 96 -1.73 8.45 -0.04
CA LEU A 96 -3.13 8.42 -0.50
C LEU A 96 -3.59 9.77 -1.06
N VAL A 97 -2.70 10.75 -1.21
CA VAL A 97 -3.02 12.01 -1.90
C VAL A 97 -3.54 11.69 -3.31
N ASN A 98 -4.68 12.29 -3.68
CA ASN A 98 -5.41 11.97 -4.91
C ASN A 98 -5.66 10.45 -5.07
N ASN A 99 -6.14 9.79 -4.01
CA ASN A 99 -6.36 8.35 -3.95
C ASN A 99 -5.11 7.49 -4.18
N GLY A 100 -3.90 8.06 -4.12
CA GLY A 100 -2.65 7.37 -4.45
C GLY A 100 -2.25 7.46 -5.93
N ASN A 101 -3.05 8.11 -6.77
CA ASN A 101 -2.77 8.31 -8.20
C ASN A 101 -1.59 9.25 -8.45
N ASN A 102 -1.13 9.99 -7.41
CA ASN A 102 0.05 10.85 -7.48
C ASN A 102 1.34 10.16 -7.01
N ASN A 103 1.30 8.88 -6.61
CA ASN A 103 2.52 8.15 -6.29
C ASN A 103 3.43 8.05 -7.54
N PRO A 104 4.74 7.80 -7.40
CA PRO A 104 5.61 7.69 -8.57
C PRO A 104 5.12 6.61 -9.55
N ARG A 105 5.22 6.91 -10.84
CA ARG A 105 4.78 6.01 -11.92
C ARG A 105 5.81 4.91 -12.16
N CYS A 106 5.39 3.66 -12.09
CA CYS A 106 6.18 2.50 -12.52
C CYS A 106 6.20 2.38 -14.05
N ALA A 107 5.03 2.35 -14.68
CA ALA A 107 4.92 2.05 -16.11
C ALA A 107 3.65 2.65 -16.72
N VAL A 108 3.64 2.76 -18.05
CA VAL A 108 2.46 3.05 -18.86
C VAL A 108 2.06 1.77 -19.59
N ILE A 109 0.79 1.41 -19.47
CA ILE A 109 0.17 0.23 -20.07
C ILE A 109 -0.17 0.54 -21.52
N SER A 110 0.17 -0.41 -22.38
CA SER A 110 -0.19 -0.40 -23.80
C SER A 110 -0.81 -1.75 -24.15
N CYS A 111 -1.65 -1.75 -25.19
CA CYS A 111 -2.30 -2.94 -25.71
C CYS A 111 -1.24 -3.92 -26.23
N LYS A 112 -0.90 -4.88 -25.38
CA LYS A 112 -0.07 -6.05 -25.66
C LYS A 112 -0.87 -7.28 -25.20
N PRO A 113 -0.34 -8.53 -25.18
CA PRO A 113 -1.20 -9.68 -24.99
C PRO A 113 -1.98 -9.56 -23.67
N VAL A 114 -3.10 -10.27 -23.59
CA VAL A 114 -4.08 -10.23 -22.49
C VAL A 114 -3.42 -10.14 -21.13
N SER A 115 -2.32 -10.85 -20.87
CA SER A 115 -1.52 -10.68 -19.66
C SER A 115 -0.12 -10.13 -19.96
N THR A 116 0.28 -9.06 -19.25
CA THR A 116 1.57 -8.37 -19.45
C THR A 116 2.27 -8.09 -18.12
N ASN A 117 3.58 -8.34 -18.09
CA ASN A 117 4.44 -8.07 -16.94
C ASN A 117 5.11 -6.69 -17.04
N TYR A 118 5.12 -5.96 -15.92
CA TYR A 118 5.79 -4.67 -15.76
C TYR A 118 6.81 -4.78 -14.64
N THR A 119 8.08 -4.53 -14.95
CA THR A 119 9.15 -4.50 -13.93
C THR A 119 9.07 -3.20 -13.15
N CYS A 120 8.71 -3.29 -11.89
CA CYS A 120 8.59 -2.15 -10.98
C CYS A 120 9.56 -2.38 -9.83
N LYS A 121 10.75 -1.76 -9.84
CA LYS A 121 11.73 -1.86 -8.74
C LYS A 121 11.47 -0.77 -7.71
N MET A 122 10.33 -0.85 -7.03
CA MET A 122 9.78 0.26 -6.26
C MET A 122 9.31 -0.20 -4.88
N ARG A 123 9.43 0.67 -3.89
CA ARG A 123 8.91 0.44 -2.55
C ARG A 123 7.55 1.11 -2.38
N GLY A 124 6.55 0.37 -1.93
CA GLY A 124 5.22 0.93 -1.70
C GLY A 124 4.27 0.00 -0.96
N ARG A 125 3.21 0.58 -0.41
CA ARG A 125 2.05 -0.10 0.19
C ARG A 125 0.85 -0.09 -0.75
N TYR A 126 0.71 0.96 -1.56
CA TYR A 126 -0.38 1.14 -2.49
C TYR A 126 0.11 0.91 -3.91
N VAL A 127 -0.65 0.13 -4.67
CA VAL A 127 -0.51 0.01 -6.12
C VAL A 127 -1.79 0.52 -6.75
N ASN A 128 -1.66 1.55 -7.57
CA ASN A 128 -2.74 2.22 -8.28
C ASN A 128 -2.61 1.97 -9.78
N ILE A 129 -3.75 1.84 -10.45
CA ILE A 129 -3.87 1.82 -11.91
C ILE A 129 -4.89 2.90 -12.28
N ILE A 130 -4.48 3.89 -13.07
CA ILE A 130 -5.33 5.03 -13.46
C ILE A 130 -5.26 5.24 -14.97
N ILE A 131 -6.36 5.64 -15.61
CA ILE A 131 -6.34 6.14 -16.99
C ILE A 131 -6.42 7.67 -16.96
N PRO A 132 -5.30 8.41 -17.07
CA PRO A 132 -5.31 9.85 -16.84
C PRO A 132 -5.81 10.65 -18.06
N ASN A 133 -6.41 11.80 -17.77
CA ASN A 133 -6.85 12.85 -18.69
C ASN A 133 -7.84 12.40 -19.77
N VAL A 134 -8.67 11.39 -19.49
CA VAL A 134 -9.69 10.90 -20.42
C VAL A 134 -10.86 10.26 -19.67
N SER A 135 -12.05 10.31 -20.29
CA SER A 135 -13.19 9.53 -19.82
C SER A 135 -13.19 8.15 -20.45
N ARG A 136 -13.22 7.10 -19.62
CA ARG A 136 -13.19 5.72 -20.09
C ARG A 136 -13.69 4.75 -19.02
N TYR A 137 -13.96 3.52 -19.43
CA TYR A 137 -14.02 2.37 -18.54
C TYR A 137 -12.61 1.89 -18.21
N LEU A 138 -12.39 1.46 -16.97
CA LEU A 138 -11.22 0.70 -16.56
C LEU A 138 -11.67 -0.71 -16.18
N THR A 139 -11.22 -1.70 -16.93
CA THR A 139 -11.43 -3.13 -16.66
C THR A 139 -10.10 -3.80 -16.37
N LEU A 140 -10.03 -4.52 -15.24
CA LEU A 140 -8.86 -5.29 -14.85
C LEU A 140 -9.33 -6.67 -14.41
N CYS A 141 -8.83 -7.72 -15.06
CA CYS A 141 -9.18 -9.09 -14.75
C CYS A 141 -8.24 -9.72 -13.73
N GLU A 142 -6.96 -9.33 -13.70
CA GLU A 142 -6.09 -9.70 -12.59
C GLU A 142 -4.94 -8.70 -12.46
N VAL A 143 -4.58 -8.36 -11.23
CA VAL A 143 -3.45 -7.50 -10.87
C VAL A 143 -2.60 -8.25 -9.85
N GLU A 144 -1.51 -8.83 -10.33
CA GLU A 144 -0.58 -9.54 -9.46
C GLU A 144 0.56 -8.60 -9.08
N VAL A 145 0.85 -8.48 -7.79
CA VAL A 145 1.93 -7.64 -7.29
C VAL A 145 2.98 -8.54 -6.67
N TYR A 146 4.15 -8.66 -7.28
CA TYR A 146 5.23 -9.49 -6.78
C TYR A 146 6.23 -8.68 -5.98
N GLY A 147 6.32 -8.96 -4.68
CA GLY A 147 7.22 -8.24 -3.79
C GLY A 147 7.59 -9.02 -2.53
N VAL A 148 8.51 -8.44 -1.77
CA VAL A 148 8.93 -8.95 -0.46
C VAL A 148 8.57 -7.90 0.59
N GLN A 149 7.94 -8.34 1.69
CA GLN A 149 7.53 -7.43 2.75
C GLN A 149 8.76 -6.75 3.36
N VAL A 150 8.73 -5.42 3.42
CA VAL A 150 9.74 -4.66 4.13
C VAL A 150 9.48 -4.85 5.61
N HIS A 151 10.22 -5.77 6.21
CA HIS A 151 10.26 -5.92 7.65
C HIS A 151 11.04 -4.72 8.19
N SER A 152 10.33 -3.65 8.54
CA SER A 152 10.91 -2.60 9.36
C SER A 152 11.26 -3.24 10.70
N LYS A 153 12.56 -3.44 10.96
CA LYS A 153 13.03 -3.77 12.30
C LYS A 153 12.51 -2.66 13.22
N THR A 154 11.62 -2.99 14.14
CA THR A 154 11.19 -2.05 15.17
C THR A 154 12.40 -1.70 16.01
N ALA A 155 13.03 -0.57 15.71
CA ALA A 155 14.14 -0.06 16.51
C ALA A 155 13.56 0.57 17.77
N PHE A 156 13.93 0.04 18.93
CA PHE A 156 13.59 0.66 20.20
C PHE A 156 14.72 1.58 20.61
N LEU A 157 14.47 2.89 20.58
CA LEU A 157 15.34 3.85 21.25
C LEU A 157 14.95 3.90 22.73
N ARG A 158 15.84 3.45 23.62
CA ARG A 158 15.66 3.63 25.07
C ARG A 158 16.37 4.92 25.46
N LEU A 159 15.59 5.92 25.89
CA LEU A 159 16.11 7.17 26.41
C LEU A 159 15.99 7.17 27.94
N LYS A 160 17.05 7.57 28.62
CA LYS A 160 17.04 7.93 30.04
C LYS A 160 17.10 9.46 30.11
N PHE A 161 16.21 10.07 30.87
CA PHE A 161 16.19 11.51 31.12
C PHE A 161 15.85 11.75 32.58
N ASN A 162 16.37 12.84 33.11
CA ASN A 162 16.00 13.32 34.44
C ASN A 162 14.91 14.37 34.27
N SER A 163 14.01 14.44 35.25
CA SER A 163 12.88 15.36 35.26
C SER A 163 12.92 16.16 36.55
N SER A 164 12.70 17.47 36.46
CA SER A 164 12.47 18.31 37.63
C SER A 164 11.09 18.09 38.25
N GLU A 165 10.16 17.49 37.49
CA GLU A 165 8.82 17.12 37.95
C GLU A 165 8.81 15.76 38.63
N ASP A 166 7.93 15.57 39.61
CA ASP A 166 7.72 14.29 40.30
C ASP A 166 7.02 13.27 39.38
N LEU A 167 7.82 12.43 38.73
CA LEU A 167 7.32 11.37 37.86
C LEU A 167 6.75 10.16 38.62
N MET A 168 6.88 10.08 39.95
CA MET A 168 6.21 9.05 40.76
C MET A 168 4.70 9.28 40.81
N ASN A 169 4.26 10.53 40.62
CA ASN A 169 2.85 10.87 40.46
C ASN A 169 2.34 10.47 39.06
N PRO A 170 1.38 9.53 38.94
CA PRO A 170 0.91 9.05 37.63
C PRO A 170 0.35 10.17 36.74
N THR A 171 -0.33 11.15 37.34
CA THR A 171 -0.91 12.29 36.60
C THR A 171 0.17 13.16 35.98
N VAL A 172 1.25 13.41 36.72
CA VAL A 172 2.40 14.20 36.25
C VAL A 172 3.17 13.42 35.18
N ARG A 173 3.40 12.13 35.42
CA ARG A 173 4.03 11.20 34.48
C ARG A 173 3.32 11.17 33.13
N ASP A 174 1.99 11.10 33.12
CA ASP A 174 1.20 11.08 31.89
C ASP A 174 1.23 12.44 31.17
N LYS A 175 1.19 13.55 31.91
CA LYS A 175 1.36 14.90 31.33
C LYS A 175 2.71 15.06 30.66
N VAL A 176 3.79 14.57 31.27
CA VAL A 176 5.15 14.61 30.69
C VAL A 176 5.21 13.77 29.41
N LEU A 177 4.64 12.56 29.42
CA LEU A 177 4.58 11.72 28.22
C LEU A 177 3.81 12.39 27.08
N GLN A 178 2.66 12.99 27.37
CA GLN A 178 1.87 13.72 26.37
C GLN A 178 2.62 14.91 25.79
N LYS A 179 3.37 15.64 26.64
CA LYS A 179 4.21 16.76 26.18
C LYS A 179 5.32 16.28 25.26
N MET A 180 5.96 15.13 25.54
CA MET A 180 6.97 14.54 24.65
C MET A 180 6.38 14.12 23.30
N ILE A 181 5.17 13.55 23.31
CA ILE A 181 4.48 13.13 22.09
C ILE A 181 4.13 14.35 21.22
N SER A 182 3.69 15.46 21.83
CA SER A 182 3.28 16.66 21.08
C SER A 182 4.45 17.50 20.52
N THR A 183 5.64 17.42 21.12
CA THR A 183 6.83 18.17 20.67
C THR A 183 7.57 17.51 19.49
N ASN A 184 6.88 17.24 18.38
CA ASN A 184 7.48 16.84 17.09
C ASN A 184 7.87 15.36 16.91
N VAL A 185 7.29 14.45 17.70
CA VAL A 185 7.30 13.03 17.33
C VAL A 185 6.23 12.83 16.25
N GLN A 186 6.63 12.43 15.03
CA GLN A 186 5.68 11.93 14.03
C GLN A 186 5.00 10.69 14.65
N SER A 187 3.83 10.88 15.25
CA SER A 187 3.10 9.84 16.01
C SER A 187 2.69 8.66 15.13
N SER A 188 2.63 8.87 13.81
CA SER A 188 2.45 7.82 12.81
C SER A 188 3.68 6.94 12.59
N VAL A 189 4.86 7.37 13.04
CA VAL A 189 6.15 6.69 12.83
C VAL A 189 6.70 6.13 14.15
N PHE A 190 6.52 6.83 15.27
CA PHE A 190 7.06 6.43 16.57
C PHE A 190 5.97 6.32 17.63
N GLN A 191 5.93 5.18 18.32
CA GLN A 191 5.16 5.02 19.55
C GLN A 191 6.05 5.27 20.77
N VAL A 192 5.74 6.31 21.53
CA VAL A 192 6.44 6.65 22.78
C VAL A 192 5.63 6.11 23.96
N ARG A 193 6.30 5.38 24.86
CA ARG A 193 5.71 4.85 26.09
C ARG A 193 6.76 4.66 27.17
N TRP A 194 6.33 4.70 28.43
CA TRP A 194 7.15 4.26 29.55
C TRP A 194 7.42 2.76 29.45
N ARG A 195 8.67 2.37 29.71
CA ARG A 195 9.12 0.97 29.72
C ARG A 195 9.55 0.49 31.11
N LYS A 196 9.86 1.42 32.00
CA LYS A 196 10.23 1.22 33.39
C LYS A 196 9.60 2.36 34.20
N GLU A 197 9.25 2.08 35.45
CA GLU A 197 8.83 3.12 36.38
C GLU A 197 9.99 4.08 36.68
N PRO A 198 9.71 5.38 36.88
CA PRO A 198 10.71 6.35 37.32
C PRO A 198 11.31 5.92 38.67
N GLU A 199 12.59 6.26 38.86
CA GLU A 199 13.30 6.02 40.11
C GLU A 199 13.74 7.38 40.65
N LEU A 200 13.62 7.57 41.97
CA LEU A 200 14.17 8.74 42.64
C LEU A 200 15.70 8.70 42.51
N GLU A 201 16.27 9.80 42.04
CA GLU A 201 17.71 9.99 42.05
C GLU A 201 18.13 10.21 43.49
N THR A 202 18.88 9.27 44.07
CA THR A 202 19.44 9.41 45.41
C THR A 202 20.65 10.34 45.32
N GLU A 203 20.63 11.45 46.03
CA GLU A 203 21.82 12.29 46.20
C GLU A 203 22.93 11.45 46.87
N THR A 204 24.07 11.32 46.19
CA THR A 204 25.33 10.79 46.73
C THR A 204 26.26 11.94 47.08
#